data_AF-A0A6I4IJR6-F1
#
_entry.id   AF-A0A6I4IJR6-F1
#
_cell.length_a   1.000
_cell.length_b   1.000
_cell.length_c   1.000
_cell.angle_alpha   90.00
_cell.angle_beta   90.00
_cell.angle_gamma   90.00
#
_symmetry.space_group_name_H-M   'P 1'
#
loop_
_entity.id
_entity.type
_entity.pdbx_description
1 polymer ?
#
loop_
_entity_poly.entity_id
_entity_poly.type
_entity_poly.pdbx_seq_one_letter_code
_entity_poly.pdbx_strand_id
1 'polypeptide(L)'
;MMELNSNLLFTDAFDEENFNSTNARGTYNPMQFVIRLREDIHVALKEDDLSPNKIQAFSTFLHENIHWWQHVGSNFGFILSLSYPALSHAVHGDLKTLIERNERYKPIIKYDNHYFKTHKKLDNYEVNRILNNYHDLLYAKWFAYDNKNIHKIVKDRRFFLSVGHCYRILWTTSVHTLAHCLDKEYQFLPNVTKWLEEFKKLEQNKVDGFYIDSAIGIAPLGIKAIYEGQARFNQLQYLTIASENTLKYDDFKKSGMLNGIYVEAFDLFLKITKINVPADFNNATIGLFLLVCDIAINPTEGFPHDIFHFESFIYSNDPGIRFIMLCQAISKDKTAWENCIQDYSAEEYIKNSEKLCDLIFCLSPYFGIEAVNKWIETESSIKELMEEEKKMDFNSNNLPIRLFFSKYLKMQQDKLKYPNVFCWIGKSMTSECCSEIELEKVVELFDKHRALYIDDIDKEIHPMHFDEFPSENIEKSFNAFYTYNTSYDMIHKWIKQEGDFTYDYEWLTPKYTKEETTKWIRENFKDMFTIYPEDITII
;
A
#
# COMPACT_ATOMS: atom_id res chain seq x y z
N MET A 1 -4.23 -36.24 8.46
CA MET A 1 -3.87 -35.15 9.38
C MET A 1 -2.87 -34.28 8.65
N MET A 2 -3.15 -32.99 8.49
CA MET A 2 -2.28 -32.09 7.73
C MET A 2 -1.11 -31.65 8.62
N GLU A 3 0.12 -31.96 8.22
CA GLU A 3 1.32 -31.48 8.89
C GLU A 3 1.82 -30.18 8.25
N LEU A 4 2.24 -29.21 9.08
CA LEU A 4 2.78 -27.94 8.61
C LEU A 4 4.17 -28.17 8.00
N ASN A 5 4.29 -27.89 6.72
CA ASN A 5 5.54 -27.90 5.99
C ASN A 5 6.22 -26.54 6.17
N SER A 6 7.21 -26.48 7.07
CA SER A 6 7.99 -25.27 7.32
C SER A 6 8.65 -24.72 6.05
N ASN A 7 8.89 -25.56 5.04
CA ASN A 7 9.45 -25.10 3.77
C ASN A 7 8.48 -24.26 2.95
N LEU A 8 7.16 -24.41 3.11
CA LEU A 8 6.19 -23.65 2.35
C LEU A 8 5.69 -22.40 3.08
N LEU A 9 5.90 -22.34 4.41
CA LEU A 9 5.20 -21.40 5.29
C LEU A 9 6.10 -20.43 6.07
N PHE A 10 7.37 -20.78 6.32
CA PHE A 10 8.26 -19.99 7.17
C PHE A 10 9.27 -19.16 6.36
N THR A 11 9.22 -17.84 6.54
CA THR A 11 10.17 -16.87 5.99
C THR A 11 11.11 -16.38 7.10
N ASP A 12 12.42 -16.57 6.94
CA ASP A 12 13.39 -15.86 7.78
C ASP A 12 13.34 -14.37 7.42
N ALA A 13 13.31 -13.51 8.45
CA ALA A 13 13.12 -12.07 8.44
C ALA A 13 13.33 -11.36 7.07
N PHE A 14 12.28 -10.66 6.62
CA PHE A 14 12.30 -9.81 5.43
C PHE A 14 13.31 -8.67 5.59
N ASP A 15 14.32 -8.64 4.72
CA ASP A 15 15.30 -7.55 4.59
C ASP A 15 14.94 -6.69 3.39
N GLU A 16 14.20 -5.60 3.61
CA GLU A 16 13.76 -4.66 2.56
C GLU A 16 14.90 -3.93 1.85
N GLU A 17 16.11 -3.89 2.43
CA GLU A 17 17.28 -3.34 1.73
C GLU A 17 17.82 -4.31 0.66
N ASN A 18 17.43 -5.58 0.71
CA ASN A 18 17.78 -6.62 -0.25
C ASN A 18 16.52 -7.28 -0.85
N PHE A 19 15.90 -6.58 -1.80
CA PHE A 19 14.76 -7.06 -2.61
C PHE A 19 15.02 -8.36 -3.40
N ASN A 20 16.27 -8.83 -3.43
CA ASN A 20 16.69 -10.10 -4.06
C ASN A 20 16.99 -11.21 -3.03
N SER A 21 16.69 -11.02 -1.74
CA SER A 21 16.99 -12.03 -0.74
C SER A 21 16.19 -13.32 -1.01
N THR A 22 16.92 -14.41 -1.24
CA THR A 22 16.40 -15.71 -1.71
C THR A 22 15.71 -16.55 -0.63
N ASN A 23 15.51 -15.99 0.57
CA ASN A 23 15.06 -16.75 1.75
C ASN A 23 13.57 -16.57 2.07
N ALA A 24 12.92 -15.55 1.48
CA ALA A 24 11.48 -15.37 1.62
C ALA A 24 10.70 -16.33 0.71
N ARG A 25 9.60 -16.89 1.25
CA ARG A 25 8.75 -17.84 0.50
C ARG A 25 7.79 -17.12 -0.46
N GLY A 26 7.30 -15.98 -0.03
CA GLY A 26 6.50 -15.04 -0.78
C GLY A 26 6.85 -13.61 -0.34
N THR A 27 6.79 -12.66 -1.26
CA THR A 27 6.88 -11.23 -0.96
C THR A 27 6.05 -10.42 -1.97
N TYR A 28 5.23 -9.50 -1.50
CA TYR A 28 4.67 -8.43 -2.33
C TYR A 28 5.60 -7.21 -2.32
N ASN A 29 6.00 -6.72 -3.49
CA ASN A 29 6.80 -5.50 -3.61
C ASN A 29 5.90 -4.30 -3.94
N PRO A 30 5.73 -3.32 -3.03
CA PRO A 30 4.84 -2.17 -3.24
C PRO A 30 5.41 -1.08 -4.17
N MET A 31 6.65 -1.20 -4.64
CA MET A 31 7.21 -0.32 -5.67
C MET A 31 7.15 -0.96 -7.06
N GLN A 32 7.31 -2.27 -7.14
CA GLN A 32 7.24 -3.03 -8.40
C GLN A 32 5.83 -3.58 -8.69
N PHE A 33 4.95 -3.56 -7.69
CA PHE A 33 3.57 -4.05 -7.70
C PHE A 33 3.45 -5.51 -8.13
N VAL A 34 4.41 -6.33 -7.72
CA VAL A 34 4.55 -7.73 -8.10
C VAL A 34 4.53 -8.63 -6.86
N ILE A 35 3.85 -9.77 -6.98
CA ILE A 35 4.00 -10.89 -6.05
C ILE A 35 5.19 -11.72 -6.51
N ARG A 36 6.16 -11.94 -5.61
CA ARG A 36 7.27 -12.85 -5.85
C ARG A 36 7.12 -14.08 -4.98
N LEU A 37 7.12 -15.26 -5.58
CA LEU A 37 7.04 -16.53 -4.88
C LEU A 37 8.30 -17.34 -5.15
N ARG A 38 8.71 -18.11 -4.15
CA ARG A 38 9.83 -19.02 -4.34
C ARG A 38 9.42 -20.22 -5.20
N GLU A 39 10.40 -20.79 -5.89
CA GLU A 39 10.23 -21.93 -6.81
C GLU A 39 9.37 -23.07 -6.25
N ASP A 40 9.56 -23.48 -5.00
CA ASP A 40 8.77 -24.60 -4.44
C ASP A 40 7.32 -24.24 -4.15
N ILE A 41 6.99 -22.97 -3.91
CA ILE A 41 5.61 -22.49 -3.86
C ILE A 41 4.99 -22.56 -5.26
N HIS A 42 5.71 -22.07 -6.28
CA HIS A 42 5.27 -22.14 -7.68
C HIS A 42 4.99 -23.59 -8.13
N VAL A 43 5.89 -24.52 -7.79
CA VAL A 43 5.71 -25.95 -8.10
C VAL A 43 4.49 -26.52 -7.38
N ALA A 44 4.33 -26.25 -6.08
CA ALA A 44 3.21 -26.77 -5.30
C ALA A 44 1.84 -26.20 -5.73
N LEU A 45 1.80 -24.95 -6.21
CA LEU A 45 0.57 -24.35 -6.76
C LEU A 45 0.12 -25.02 -8.07
N LYS A 46 1.06 -25.57 -8.86
CA LYS A 46 0.81 -26.25 -10.14
C LYS A 46 0.38 -27.72 -9.98
N GLU A 47 0.29 -28.26 -8.76
CA GLU A 47 -0.20 -29.62 -8.53
C GLU A 47 -1.70 -29.73 -8.91
N ASP A 48 -2.11 -30.80 -9.59
CA ASP A 48 -3.48 -30.96 -10.11
C ASP A 48 -4.52 -31.19 -8.99
N ASP A 49 -4.14 -31.88 -7.92
CA ASP A 49 -5.03 -32.23 -6.80
C ASP A 49 -4.97 -31.19 -5.65
N LEU A 50 -6.02 -31.12 -4.83
CA LEU A 50 -6.04 -30.37 -3.55
C LEU A 50 -5.17 -31.06 -2.50
N SER A 51 -3.87 -31.18 -2.78
CA SER A 51 -2.90 -31.79 -1.87
C SER A 51 -2.65 -30.90 -0.64
N PRO A 52 -2.16 -31.47 0.47
CA PRO A 52 -1.72 -30.67 1.63
C PRO A 52 -0.63 -29.65 1.30
N ASN A 53 0.19 -29.90 0.28
CA ASN A 53 1.21 -28.95 -0.19
C ASN A 53 0.57 -27.80 -0.96
N LYS A 54 -0.38 -28.08 -1.85
CA LYS A 54 -1.12 -27.05 -2.59
C LYS A 54 -1.91 -26.13 -1.67
N ILE A 55 -2.56 -26.67 -0.64
CA ILE A 55 -3.27 -25.88 0.38
C ILE A 55 -2.30 -24.92 1.08
N GLN A 56 -1.13 -25.41 1.50
CA GLN A 56 -0.13 -24.58 2.18
C GLN A 56 0.51 -23.54 1.25
N ALA A 57 0.83 -23.90 0.01
CA ALA A 57 1.34 -22.99 -1.00
C ALA A 57 0.31 -21.91 -1.37
N PHE A 58 -0.97 -22.29 -1.53
CA PHE A 58 -2.06 -21.35 -1.73
C PHE A 58 -2.21 -20.40 -0.54
N SER A 59 -2.03 -20.87 0.69
CA SER A 59 -2.06 -19.99 1.86
C SER A 59 -0.98 -18.89 1.80
N THR A 60 0.21 -19.22 1.28
CA THR A 60 1.29 -18.24 1.07
C THR A 60 0.93 -17.28 -0.06
N PHE A 61 0.38 -17.77 -1.17
CA PHE A 61 -0.11 -16.90 -2.24
C PHE A 61 -1.25 -15.95 -1.76
N LEU A 62 -2.19 -16.47 -0.97
CA LEU A 62 -3.26 -15.69 -0.34
C LEU A 62 -2.69 -14.58 0.54
N HIS A 63 -1.66 -14.86 1.35
CA HIS A 63 -0.98 -13.87 2.18
C HIS A 63 -0.42 -12.72 1.33
N GLU A 64 0.33 -13.03 0.26
CA GLU A 64 0.89 -12.00 -0.62
C GLU A 64 -0.19 -11.23 -1.38
N ASN A 65 -1.28 -11.90 -1.77
CA ASN A 65 -2.40 -11.22 -2.43
C ASN A 65 -3.16 -10.28 -1.49
N ILE A 66 -3.21 -10.59 -0.18
CA ILE A 66 -3.75 -9.66 0.82
C ILE A 66 -2.89 -8.40 0.91
N HIS A 67 -1.56 -8.48 0.77
CA HIS A 67 -0.71 -7.29 0.68
C HIS A 67 -1.05 -6.43 -0.54
N TRP A 68 -1.28 -7.05 -1.70
CA TRP A 68 -1.82 -6.32 -2.86
C TRP A 68 -3.15 -5.61 -2.54
N TRP A 69 -4.09 -6.29 -1.87
CA TRP A 69 -5.37 -5.70 -1.44
C TRP A 69 -5.19 -4.54 -0.47
N GLN A 70 -4.25 -4.65 0.47
CA GLN A 70 -3.91 -3.58 1.38
C GLN A 70 -3.37 -2.37 0.63
N HIS A 71 -2.48 -2.56 -0.34
CA HIS A 71 -1.82 -1.48 -1.06
C HIS A 71 -2.68 -0.81 -2.14
N VAL A 72 -3.57 -1.55 -2.83
CA VAL A 72 -4.40 -1.00 -3.91
C VAL A 72 -5.85 -0.85 -3.52
N GLY A 73 -6.32 -1.61 -2.53
CA GLY A 73 -7.72 -1.67 -2.13
C GLY A 73 -8.08 -0.95 -0.84
N SER A 74 -7.10 -0.52 -0.03
CA SER A 74 -7.34 0.30 1.16
C SER A 74 -7.12 1.78 0.89
N ASN A 75 -7.80 2.67 1.61
CA ASN A 75 -7.68 4.11 1.37
C ASN A 75 -6.26 4.63 1.66
N PHE A 76 -5.65 4.21 2.78
CA PHE A 76 -4.28 4.62 3.10
C PHE A 76 -3.29 3.99 2.13
N GLY A 77 -3.42 2.69 1.88
CA GLY A 77 -2.54 1.96 0.97
C GLY A 77 -2.57 2.55 -0.44
N PHE A 78 -3.75 2.93 -0.94
CA PHE A 78 -3.88 3.54 -2.25
C PHE A 78 -3.16 4.90 -2.34
N ILE A 79 -3.34 5.78 -1.34
CA ILE A 79 -2.61 7.05 -1.24
C ILE A 79 -1.10 6.83 -1.19
N LEU A 80 -0.65 5.80 -0.45
CA LEU A 80 0.75 5.42 -0.34
C LEU A 80 1.31 4.90 -1.68
N SER A 81 0.56 4.04 -2.37
CA SER A 81 0.93 3.48 -3.68
C SER A 81 1.03 4.56 -4.76
N LEU A 82 0.19 5.60 -4.69
CA LEU A 82 0.27 6.76 -5.58
C LEU A 82 1.44 7.70 -5.27
N SER A 83 2.03 7.64 -4.08
CA SER A 83 3.08 8.61 -3.68
C SER A 83 4.31 8.59 -4.60
N TYR A 84 4.61 7.44 -5.21
CA TYR A 84 5.76 7.26 -6.10
C TYR A 84 5.57 7.91 -7.48
N PRO A 85 4.50 7.61 -8.24
CA PRO A 85 4.18 8.38 -9.43
C PRO A 85 3.94 9.86 -9.10
N ALA A 86 3.28 10.17 -7.97
CA ALA A 86 3.00 11.54 -7.57
C ALA A 86 4.26 12.38 -7.35
N LEU A 87 5.31 11.83 -6.73
CA LEU A 87 6.63 12.49 -6.65
C LEU A 87 7.15 12.82 -8.04
N SER A 88 7.15 11.84 -8.94
CA SER A 88 7.68 11.98 -10.30
C SER A 88 6.93 13.07 -11.07
N HIS A 89 5.61 13.13 -10.95
CA HIS A 89 4.79 14.19 -11.55
C HIS A 89 5.08 15.57 -10.93
N ALA A 90 5.22 15.65 -9.60
CA ALA A 90 5.46 16.90 -8.89
C ALA A 90 6.82 17.53 -9.23
N VAL A 91 7.85 16.72 -9.44
CA VAL A 91 9.23 17.20 -9.69
C VAL A 91 9.59 17.32 -11.16
N HIS A 92 8.81 16.72 -12.08
CA HIS A 92 9.13 16.67 -13.50
C HIS A 92 9.33 18.07 -14.12
N GLY A 93 8.45 19.03 -13.79
CA GLY A 93 8.58 20.41 -14.28
C GLY A 93 9.87 21.10 -13.81
N ASP A 94 10.20 20.92 -12.53
CA ASP A 94 11.41 21.49 -11.93
C ASP A 94 12.69 20.88 -12.52
N LEU A 95 12.71 19.56 -12.75
CA LEU A 95 13.82 18.89 -13.43
C LEU A 95 14.02 19.41 -14.86
N LYS A 96 12.94 19.63 -15.62
CA LYS A 96 13.03 20.24 -16.95
C LYS A 96 13.60 21.65 -16.91
N THR A 97 13.14 22.47 -15.96
CA THR A 97 13.69 23.83 -15.78
C THR A 97 15.18 23.81 -15.44
N LEU A 98 15.65 22.86 -14.63
CA LEU A 98 17.10 22.68 -14.38
C LEU A 98 17.86 22.31 -15.66
N ILE A 99 17.32 21.41 -16.50
CA ILE A 99 17.92 21.05 -17.79
C ILE A 99 18.05 22.28 -18.71
N GLU A 100 17.01 23.10 -18.79
CA GLU A 100 16.95 24.33 -19.61
C GLU A 100 17.97 25.37 -19.14
N ARG A 101 18.24 25.44 -17.84
CA ARG A 101 19.28 26.31 -17.24
C ARG A 101 20.68 25.71 -17.30
N ASN A 102 20.85 24.53 -17.91
CA ASN A 102 22.11 23.79 -17.94
C ASN A 102 22.63 23.41 -16.53
N GLU A 103 21.72 23.27 -15.56
CA GLU A 103 22.00 22.82 -14.19
C GLU A 103 21.76 21.30 -14.05
N ARG A 104 22.46 20.53 -14.90
CA ARG A 104 22.24 19.09 -15.05
C ARG A 104 23.15 18.30 -14.13
N TYR A 105 22.78 18.19 -12.85
CA TYR A 105 23.61 17.52 -11.83
C TYR A 105 22.92 16.33 -11.16
N LYS A 106 23.69 15.30 -10.79
CA LYS A 106 23.24 14.14 -10.00
C LYS A 106 24.23 13.81 -8.87
N PRO A 107 23.75 13.42 -7.68
CA PRO A 107 22.35 13.53 -7.23
C PRO A 107 21.97 14.97 -6.90
N ILE A 108 20.69 15.31 -7.04
CA ILE A 108 20.16 16.65 -6.69
C ILE A 108 20.46 17.00 -5.21
N ILE A 109 20.41 16.02 -4.30
CA ILE A 109 20.78 16.20 -2.88
C ILE A 109 22.23 16.71 -2.72
N LYS A 110 23.19 16.23 -3.52
CA LYS A 110 24.57 16.72 -3.50
C LYS A 110 24.71 18.04 -4.22
N TYR A 111 23.97 18.23 -5.32
CA TYR A 111 23.97 19.48 -6.05
C TYR A 111 23.53 20.66 -5.15
N ASP A 112 22.52 20.46 -4.31
CA ASP A 112 22.08 21.47 -3.34
C ASP A 112 23.23 21.91 -2.40
N ASN A 113 23.99 20.94 -1.86
CA ASN A 113 25.17 21.23 -1.06
C ASN A 113 26.29 21.92 -1.85
N HIS A 114 26.52 21.53 -3.10
CA HIS A 114 27.48 22.16 -3.99
C HIS A 114 27.08 23.61 -4.28
N TYR A 115 25.82 23.84 -4.65
CA TYR A 115 25.24 25.14 -4.92
C TYR A 115 25.41 26.07 -3.72
N PHE A 116 25.07 25.62 -2.52
CA PHE A 116 25.27 26.39 -1.29
C PHE A 116 26.74 26.71 -1.03
N LYS A 117 27.65 25.74 -1.21
CA LYS A 117 29.09 25.98 -1.01
C LYS A 117 29.64 27.05 -1.97
N THR A 118 29.16 27.05 -3.21
CA THR A 118 29.57 27.98 -4.28
C THR A 118 28.95 29.37 -4.12
N HIS A 119 27.65 29.46 -3.87
CA HIS A 119 26.90 30.73 -3.88
C HIS A 119 26.65 31.31 -2.48
N LYS A 120 26.89 30.54 -1.42
CA LYS A 120 26.58 30.88 -0.01
C LYS A 120 25.11 31.23 0.23
N LYS A 121 24.21 30.69 -0.59
CA LYS A 121 22.75 30.89 -0.55
C LYS A 121 22.01 29.61 -0.91
N LEU A 122 20.75 29.51 -0.44
CA LEU A 122 19.81 28.41 -0.72
C LEU A 122 18.62 28.95 -1.53
N ASP A 123 18.89 29.69 -2.60
CA ASP A 123 17.90 30.38 -3.43
C ASP A 123 17.60 29.66 -4.77
N ASN A 124 18.05 28.41 -4.93
CA ASN A 124 17.63 27.56 -6.05
C ASN A 124 16.23 26.99 -5.78
N TYR A 125 15.20 27.66 -6.30
CA TYR A 125 13.80 27.32 -6.04
C TYR A 125 13.42 25.91 -6.54
N GLU A 126 13.89 25.50 -7.70
CA GLU A 126 13.62 24.18 -8.28
C GLU A 126 14.24 23.07 -7.42
N VAL A 127 15.52 23.20 -7.05
CA VAL A 127 16.19 22.24 -6.16
C VAL A 127 15.48 22.15 -4.82
N ASN A 128 15.11 23.28 -4.22
CA ASN A 128 14.38 23.31 -2.97
C ASN A 128 13.01 22.61 -3.08
N ARG A 129 12.23 22.85 -4.15
CA ARG A 129 10.94 22.17 -4.36
C ARG A 129 11.11 20.67 -4.54
N ILE A 130 12.08 20.24 -5.35
CA ILE A 130 12.38 18.82 -5.59
C ILE A 130 12.70 18.13 -4.27
N LEU A 131 13.63 18.70 -3.49
CA LEU A 131 14.11 18.07 -2.27
C LEU A 131 13.08 18.10 -1.14
N ASN A 132 12.33 19.18 -0.95
CA ASN A 132 11.25 19.21 0.05
C ASN A 132 10.18 18.16 -0.28
N ASN A 133 9.68 18.12 -1.53
CA ASN A 133 8.70 17.09 -1.93
C ASN A 133 9.23 15.66 -1.74
N TYR A 134 10.49 15.41 -2.13
CA TYR A 134 11.12 14.11 -1.94
C TYR A 134 11.20 13.72 -0.45
N HIS A 135 11.71 14.60 0.40
CA HIS A 135 11.92 14.34 1.82
C HIS A 135 10.60 14.26 2.58
N ASP A 136 9.62 15.12 2.31
CA ASP A 136 8.31 15.07 2.94
C ASP A 136 7.57 13.76 2.66
N LEU A 137 7.56 13.32 1.39
CA LEU A 137 7.00 12.03 1.03
C LEU A 137 7.78 10.88 1.68
N LEU A 138 9.12 10.94 1.71
CA LEU A 138 9.93 9.93 2.39
C LEU A 138 9.61 9.82 3.87
N TYR A 139 9.54 10.94 4.59
CA TYR A 139 9.28 10.98 6.03
C TYR A 139 7.86 10.57 6.37
N ALA A 140 6.87 10.97 5.58
CA ALA A 140 5.49 10.49 5.76
C ALA A 140 5.43 8.97 5.66
N LYS A 141 6.07 8.39 4.64
CA LYS A 141 6.16 6.94 4.45
C LYS A 141 6.88 6.24 5.59
N TRP A 142 8.05 6.76 6.00
CA TRP A 142 8.83 6.16 7.08
C TRP A 142 8.09 6.19 8.41
N PHE A 143 7.42 7.30 8.73
CA PHE A 143 6.61 7.42 9.93
C PHE A 143 5.41 6.48 9.90
N ALA A 144 4.65 6.45 8.80
CA ALA A 144 3.52 5.54 8.65
C ALA A 144 3.93 4.06 8.70
N TYR A 145 5.08 3.73 8.12
CA TYR A 145 5.63 2.38 8.08
C TYR A 145 5.90 1.82 9.48
N ASP A 146 6.61 2.60 10.29
CA ASP A 146 6.81 2.37 11.73
C ASP A 146 6.99 3.73 12.41
N ASN A 147 6.04 4.11 13.28
CA ASN A 147 6.03 5.43 13.92
C ASN A 147 7.29 5.67 14.78
N LYS A 148 8.02 4.62 15.20
CA LYS A 148 9.32 4.74 15.89
C LYS A 148 10.40 5.39 15.01
N ASN A 149 10.25 5.38 13.69
CA ASN A 149 11.16 6.05 12.75
C ASN A 149 11.21 7.57 12.96
N ILE A 150 10.25 8.16 13.69
CA ILE A 150 10.30 9.57 14.07
C ILE A 150 11.63 9.95 14.73
N HIS A 151 12.24 9.07 15.53
CA HIS A 151 13.53 9.31 16.19
C HIS A 151 14.70 9.47 15.21
N LYS A 152 14.58 8.95 13.98
CA LYS A 152 15.53 9.16 12.89
C LYS A 152 15.15 10.42 12.10
N ILE A 153 13.87 10.57 11.77
CA ILE A 153 13.34 11.67 10.94
C ILE A 153 13.65 13.04 11.55
N VAL A 154 13.38 13.24 12.85
CA VAL A 154 13.55 14.54 13.54
C VAL A 154 14.99 15.04 13.56
N LYS A 155 15.97 14.17 13.29
CA LYS A 155 17.39 14.53 13.22
C LYS A 155 17.73 15.31 11.95
N ASP A 156 16.92 15.19 10.89
CA ASP A 156 17.10 15.94 9.66
C ASP A 156 16.45 17.34 9.77
N ARG A 157 17.15 18.25 10.44
CA ARG A 157 16.68 19.63 10.67
C ARG A 157 16.60 20.48 9.40
N ARG A 158 17.10 19.97 8.25
CA ARG A 158 17.08 20.70 6.99
C ARG A 158 15.74 20.59 6.30
N PHE A 159 15.18 19.39 6.25
CA PHE A 159 13.97 19.11 5.48
C PHE A 159 12.76 18.76 6.35
N PHE A 160 12.95 18.20 7.54
CA PHE A 160 11.82 17.82 8.38
C PHE A 160 11.25 19.03 9.12
N LEU A 161 9.99 19.36 8.84
CA LEU A 161 9.24 20.39 9.55
C LEU A 161 8.37 19.79 10.67
N SER A 162 7.43 18.93 10.33
CA SER A 162 6.54 18.25 11.26
C SER A 162 5.87 17.05 10.58
N VAL A 163 5.35 16.08 11.35
CA VAL A 163 4.62 14.94 10.76
C VAL A 163 3.37 15.42 10.02
N GLY A 164 2.66 16.40 10.57
CA GLY A 164 1.49 16.99 9.92
C GLY A 164 1.82 17.64 8.57
N HIS A 165 2.99 18.26 8.44
CA HIS A 165 3.46 18.77 7.15
C HIS A 165 3.70 17.64 6.16
N CYS A 166 4.44 16.60 6.57
CA CYS A 166 4.75 15.46 5.69
C CYS A 166 3.47 14.73 5.24
N TYR A 167 2.51 14.52 6.14
CA TYR A 167 1.22 13.88 5.83
C TYR A 167 0.39 14.74 4.88
N ARG A 168 0.36 16.06 5.08
CA ARG A 168 -0.28 16.97 4.14
C ARG A 168 0.31 16.82 2.74
N ILE A 169 1.63 16.81 2.60
CA ILE A 169 2.30 16.64 1.29
C ILE A 169 1.96 15.28 0.67
N LEU A 170 1.97 14.19 1.46
CA LEU A 170 1.57 12.87 0.99
C LEU A 170 0.16 12.87 0.39
N TRP A 171 -0.84 13.36 1.13
CA TRP A 171 -2.22 13.41 0.63
C TRP A 171 -2.38 14.38 -0.53
N THR A 172 -1.88 15.62 -0.39
CA THR A 172 -2.04 16.66 -1.42
C THR A 172 -1.42 16.20 -2.73
N THR A 173 -0.19 15.70 -2.74
CA THR A 173 0.49 15.30 -3.98
C THR A 173 -0.18 14.06 -4.61
N SER A 174 -0.57 13.06 -3.83
CA SER A 174 -1.27 11.86 -4.34
C SER A 174 -2.65 12.20 -4.92
N VAL A 175 -3.50 12.92 -4.18
CA VAL A 175 -4.85 13.30 -4.64
C VAL A 175 -4.79 14.31 -5.79
N HIS A 176 -3.85 15.27 -5.77
CA HIS A 176 -3.67 16.21 -6.89
C HIS A 176 -3.28 15.48 -8.18
N THR A 177 -2.41 14.48 -8.09
CA THR A 177 -2.00 13.66 -9.24
C THR A 177 -3.20 12.92 -9.84
N LEU A 178 -4.07 12.38 -8.98
CA LEU A 178 -5.31 11.73 -9.40
C LEU A 178 -6.29 12.71 -10.05
N ALA A 179 -6.50 13.88 -9.41
CA ALA A 179 -7.36 14.94 -9.91
C ALA A 179 -6.89 15.45 -11.28
N HIS A 180 -5.59 15.64 -11.47
CA HIS A 180 -5.07 16.07 -12.78
C HIS A 180 -5.34 15.05 -13.90
N CYS A 181 -5.47 13.76 -13.55
CA CYS A 181 -5.77 12.70 -14.49
C CYS A 181 -7.28 12.58 -14.81
N LEU A 182 -8.16 12.75 -13.82
CA LEU A 182 -9.58 12.34 -13.92
C LEU A 182 -10.61 13.36 -13.38
N ASP A 183 -10.17 14.37 -12.63
CA ASP A 183 -11.04 15.36 -11.98
C ASP A 183 -10.34 16.73 -11.83
N LYS A 184 -10.02 17.38 -12.96
CA LYS A 184 -9.19 18.60 -12.96
C LYS A 184 -9.81 19.76 -12.18
N GLU A 185 -11.12 19.79 -12.05
CA GLU A 185 -11.89 20.84 -11.38
C GLU A 185 -12.35 20.45 -9.97
N TYR A 186 -11.90 19.30 -9.43
CA TYR A 186 -12.27 18.79 -8.11
C TYR A 186 -13.79 18.73 -7.89
N GLN A 187 -14.51 18.15 -8.85
CA GLN A 187 -15.96 17.97 -8.78
C GLN A 187 -16.35 16.87 -7.78
N PHE A 188 -15.52 15.83 -7.66
CA PHE A 188 -15.81 14.68 -6.80
C PHE A 188 -14.66 14.29 -5.87
N LEU A 189 -13.40 14.52 -6.27
CA LEU A 189 -12.25 14.31 -5.39
C LEU A 189 -12.12 15.48 -4.38
N PRO A 190 -11.54 15.22 -3.20
CA PRO A 190 -11.23 16.27 -2.23
C PRO A 190 -10.40 17.41 -2.83
N ASN A 191 -10.83 18.65 -2.62
CA ASN A 191 -10.16 19.80 -3.22
C ASN A 191 -8.93 20.23 -2.41
N VAL A 192 -7.82 19.55 -2.69
CA VAL A 192 -6.57 19.74 -1.96
C VAL A 192 -5.97 21.15 -2.10
N THR A 193 -6.37 21.91 -3.12
CA THR A 193 -5.90 23.29 -3.30
C THR A 193 -6.40 24.23 -2.20
N LYS A 194 -7.48 23.87 -1.51
CA LYS A 194 -8.07 24.65 -0.41
C LYS A 194 -7.45 24.35 0.95
N TRP A 195 -6.70 23.25 1.08
CA TRP A 195 -6.17 22.80 2.37
C TRP A 195 -5.02 23.64 2.91
N LEU A 196 -4.25 24.28 2.02
CA LEU A 196 -3.02 24.98 2.39
C LEU A 196 -3.25 26.02 3.49
N GLU A 197 -4.32 26.79 3.40
CA GLU A 197 -4.61 27.86 4.37
C GLU A 197 -5.00 27.29 5.74
N GLU A 198 -5.74 26.18 5.79
CA GLU A 198 -6.09 25.54 7.06
C GLU A 198 -4.85 24.94 7.74
N PHE A 199 -3.99 24.23 7.01
CA PHE A 199 -2.74 23.73 7.58
C PHE A 199 -1.79 24.84 8.03
N LYS A 200 -1.75 25.98 7.34
CA LYS A 200 -1.00 27.16 7.81
C LYS A 200 -1.53 27.69 9.13
N LYS A 201 -2.86 27.69 9.34
CA LYS A 201 -3.44 28.08 10.64
C LYS A 201 -3.00 27.13 11.75
N LEU A 202 -2.95 25.82 11.51
CA LEU A 202 -2.46 24.85 12.49
C LEU A 202 -1.02 25.12 12.90
N GLU A 203 -0.16 25.40 11.92
CA GLU A 203 1.24 25.77 12.16
C GLU A 203 1.36 27.06 12.99
N GLN A 204 0.63 28.12 12.61
CA GLN A 204 0.64 29.41 13.31
C GLN A 204 0.11 29.31 14.74
N ASN A 205 -0.94 28.51 14.94
CA ASN A 205 -1.55 28.26 16.25
C ASN A 205 -0.76 27.25 17.09
N LYS A 206 0.32 26.69 16.55
CA LYS A 206 1.16 25.67 17.19
C LYS A 206 0.35 24.47 17.69
N VAL A 207 -0.53 23.96 16.84
CA VAL A 207 -1.25 22.70 17.10
C VAL A 207 -0.24 21.54 17.06
N ASP A 208 -0.27 20.67 18.08
CA ASP A 208 0.66 19.55 18.19
C ASP A 208 0.67 18.69 16.91
N GLY A 209 1.88 18.32 16.47
CA GLY A 209 2.13 17.64 15.21
C GLY A 209 2.25 18.52 13.97
N PHE A 210 1.93 19.83 14.02
CA PHE A 210 1.87 20.69 12.83
C PHE A 210 2.91 21.82 12.75
N TYR A 211 3.68 22.07 13.80
CA TYR A 211 4.76 23.07 13.80
C TYR A 211 6.14 22.43 14.03
N ILE A 212 7.20 23.18 13.73
CA ILE A 212 8.58 22.76 13.96
C ILE A 212 8.79 22.44 15.44
N ASP A 213 9.40 21.30 15.73
CA ASP A 213 9.62 20.79 17.09
C ASP A 213 8.34 20.47 17.89
N SER A 214 7.20 20.35 17.20
CA SER A 214 5.95 19.96 17.83
C SER A 214 6.03 18.58 18.50
N ALA A 215 5.29 18.43 19.60
CA ALA A 215 5.05 17.11 20.20
C ALA A 215 4.21 16.26 19.25
N ILE A 216 4.48 14.96 19.21
CA ILE A 216 3.80 14.02 18.32
C ILE A 216 3.46 12.76 19.13
N GLY A 217 2.20 12.32 19.05
CA GLY A 217 1.81 11.01 19.54
C GLY A 217 2.50 9.92 18.74
N ILE A 218 3.30 9.08 19.41
CA ILE A 218 4.01 7.97 18.76
C ILE A 218 3.29 6.67 19.11
N ALA A 219 2.69 6.04 18.09
CA ALA A 219 2.18 4.68 18.23
C ALA A 219 3.36 3.69 18.37
N PRO A 220 3.21 2.60 19.13
CA PRO A 220 4.25 1.60 19.31
C PRO A 220 4.47 0.71 18.07
N LEU A 221 3.64 0.85 17.04
CA LEU A 221 3.75 0.18 15.74
C LEU A 221 3.28 1.13 14.62
N GLY A 222 3.58 0.78 13.38
CA GLY A 222 3.03 1.43 12.18
C GLY A 222 2.30 0.44 11.29
N ILE A 223 1.99 0.87 10.06
CA ILE A 223 1.20 0.10 9.09
C ILE A 223 1.84 -1.26 8.76
N LYS A 224 3.17 -1.38 8.82
CA LYS A 224 3.87 -2.65 8.54
C LYS A 224 3.32 -3.79 9.42
N ALA A 225 3.29 -3.58 10.74
CA ALA A 225 2.81 -4.59 11.68
C ALA A 225 1.32 -4.91 11.48
N ILE A 226 0.53 -3.91 11.09
CA ILE A 226 -0.92 -4.07 10.82
C ILE A 226 -1.14 -4.89 9.55
N TYR A 227 -0.41 -4.59 8.48
CA TYR A 227 -0.47 -5.31 7.22
C TYR A 227 -0.08 -6.77 7.39
N GLU A 228 1.05 -7.03 8.03
CA GLU A 228 1.56 -8.37 8.33
C GLU A 228 0.62 -9.15 9.26
N GLY A 229 0.09 -8.50 10.30
CA GLY A 229 -0.90 -9.10 11.19
C GLY A 229 -2.18 -9.49 10.47
N GLN A 230 -2.74 -8.60 9.65
CA GLN A 230 -3.98 -8.88 8.90
C GLN A 230 -3.78 -10.00 7.87
N ALA A 231 -2.69 -9.98 7.10
CA ALA A 231 -2.40 -11.02 6.11
C ALA A 231 -2.11 -12.37 6.77
N ARG A 232 -1.28 -12.38 7.83
CA ARG A 232 -0.95 -13.60 8.57
C ARG A 232 -2.18 -14.22 9.21
N PHE A 233 -3.01 -13.45 9.91
CA PHE A 233 -4.15 -14.03 10.63
C PHE A 233 -5.24 -14.54 9.68
N ASN A 234 -5.43 -13.93 8.52
CA ASN A 234 -6.26 -14.52 7.45
C ASN A 234 -5.66 -15.84 6.92
N GLN A 235 -4.34 -15.89 6.70
CA GLN A 235 -3.68 -17.13 6.28
C GLN A 235 -3.84 -18.25 7.33
N LEU A 236 -3.68 -17.94 8.61
CA LEU A 236 -3.84 -18.90 9.71
C LEU A 236 -5.28 -19.38 9.85
N GLN A 237 -6.26 -18.49 9.65
CA GLN A 237 -7.67 -18.83 9.64
C GLN A 237 -8.00 -19.79 8.49
N TYR A 238 -7.52 -19.50 7.28
CA TYR A 238 -7.64 -20.40 6.12
C TYR A 238 -7.05 -21.78 6.41
N LEU A 239 -5.79 -21.85 6.85
CA LEU A 239 -5.10 -23.12 7.13
C LEU A 239 -5.80 -23.92 8.23
N THR A 240 -6.28 -23.26 9.28
CA THR A 240 -7.00 -23.91 10.38
C THR A 240 -8.25 -24.62 9.85
N ILE A 241 -9.07 -23.93 9.06
CA ILE A 241 -10.32 -24.49 8.56
C ILE A 241 -10.08 -25.51 7.45
N ALA A 242 -9.16 -25.23 6.52
CA ALA A 242 -8.77 -26.17 5.45
C ALA A 242 -8.16 -27.48 6.00
N SER A 243 -7.63 -27.45 7.23
CA SER A 243 -7.15 -28.62 7.95
C SER A 243 -8.24 -29.33 8.79
N GLU A 244 -9.52 -29.04 8.57
CA GLU A 244 -10.64 -29.54 9.38
C GLU A 244 -10.48 -29.22 10.88
N ASN A 245 -9.95 -28.03 11.19
CA ASN A 245 -9.66 -27.56 12.55
C ASN A 245 -8.66 -28.45 13.33
N THR A 246 -7.86 -29.27 12.64
CA THR A 246 -6.84 -30.12 13.28
C THR A 246 -5.62 -29.32 13.75
N LEU A 247 -5.25 -28.25 13.03
CA LEU A 247 -4.19 -27.33 13.43
C LEU A 247 -4.65 -26.37 14.54
N LYS A 248 -3.87 -26.26 15.61
CA LYS A 248 -4.13 -25.39 16.76
C LYS A 248 -3.09 -24.30 16.90
N TYR A 249 -3.36 -23.34 17.80
CA TYR A 249 -2.47 -22.21 18.08
C TYR A 249 -1.00 -22.61 18.31
N ASP A 250 -0.77 -23.67 19.10
CA ASP A 250 0.57 -24.14 19.41
C ASP A 250 1.31 -24.73 18.20
N ASP A 251 0.59 -25.28 17.20
CA ASP A 251 1.21 -25.84 16.00
C ASP A 251 1.80 -24.73 15.13
N PHE A 252 1.04 -23.65 14.95
CA PHE A 252 1.52 -22.44 14.23
C PHE A 252 2.63 -21.72 14.98
N LYS A 253 2.61 -21.76 16.31
CA LYS A 253 3.70 -21.22 17.13
C LYS A 253 4.98 -22.03 16.93
N LYS A 254 4.89 -23.36 16.97
CA LYS A 254 6.04 -24.26 16.75
C LYS A 254 6.59 -24.17 15.32
N SER A 255 5.75 -23.91 14.33
CA SER A 255 6.18 -23.71 12.93
C SER A 255 6.77 -22.32 12.67
N GLY A 256 6.79 -21.42 13.66
CA GLY A 256 7.35 -20.08 13.54
C GLY A 256 6.45 -19.05 12.85
N MET A 257 5.20 -19.39 12.55
CA MET A 257 4.24 -18.49 11.88
C MET A 257 3.67 -17.40 12.81
N LEU A 258 3.90 -17.54 14.12
CA LEU A 258 3.48 -16.59 15.18
C LEU A 258 4.71 -15.98 15.86
N ASN A 259 5.58 -15.32 15.09
CA ASN A 259 6.80 -14.71 15.59
C ASN A 259 7.10 -13.37 14.91
N GLY A 260 7.80 -12.49 15.62
CA GLY A 260 8.28 -11.20 15.10
C GLY A 260 7.15 -10.31 14.60
N ILE A 261 7.34 -9.73 13.42
CA ILE A 261 6.40 -8.77 12.82
C ILE A 261 5.00 -9.36 12.60
N TYR A 262 4.91 -10.67 12.33
CA TYR A 262 3.66 -11.37 12.02
C TYR A 262 2.67 -11.43 13.19
N VAL A 263 3.14 -11.23 14.43
CA VAL A 263 2.29 -11.27 15.64
C VAL A 263 2.30 -9.94 16.41
N GLU A 264 3.17 -8.99 16.06
CA GLU A 264 3.36 -7.73 16.80
C GLU A 264 2.04 -6.95 17.00
N ALA A 265 1.24 -6.79 15.95
CA ALA A 265 -0.05 -6.10 16.04
C ALA A 265 -1.06 -6.87 16.91
N PHE A 266 -1.11 -8.19 16.79
CA PHE A 266 -2.05 -9.02 17.57
C PHE A 266 -1.69 -9.05 19.06
N ASP A 267 -0.41 -9.21 19.40
CA ASP A 267 0.07 -9.15 20.77
C ASP A 267 -0.25 -7.79 21.41
N LEU A 268 -0.08 -6.71 20.65
CA LEU A 268 -0.44 -5.38 21.12
C LEU A 268 -1.95 -5.22 21.31
N PHE A 269 -2.75 -5.73 20.37
CA PHE A 269 -4.21 -5.77 20.48
C PHE A 269 -4.65 -6.46 21.77
N LEU A 270 -4.17 -7.68 22.04
CA LEU A 270 -4.48 -8.41 23.27
C LEU A 270 -4.00 -7.66 24.51
N LYS A 271 -2.79 -7.08 24.46
CA LYS A 271 -2.21 -6.31 25.56
C LYS A 271 -3.04 -5.10 25.94
N ILE A 272 -3.57 -4.35 24.98
CA ILE A 272 -4.38 -3.15 25.22
C ILE A 272 -5.80 -3.54 25.61
N THR A 273 -6.44 -4.43 24.85
CA THR A 273 -7.86 -4.82 25.07
C THR A 273 -8.07 -5.70 26.30
N LYS A 274 -7.01 -6.38 26.77
CA LYS A 274 -7.07 -7.40 27.84
C LYS A 274 -7.98 -8.59 27.48
N ILE A 275 -8.24 -8.81 26.19
CA ILE A 275 -8.85 -10.05 25.69
C ILE A 275 -7.85 -11.19 25.82
N ASN A 276 -8.34 -12.38 26.15
CA ASN A 276 -7.47 -13.55 26.29
C ASN A 276 -7.04 -14.04 24.91
N VAL A 277 -5.87 -14.69 24.84
CA VAL A 277 -5.46 -15.40 23.63
C VAL A 277 -6.53 -16.45 23.29
N PRO A 278 -7.10 -16.46 22.08
CA PRO A 278 -8.11 -17.45 21.71
C PRO A 278 -7.49 -18.84 21.57
N ALA A 279 -8.31 -19.88 21.76
CA ALA A 279 -7.86 -21.28 21.69
C ALA A 279 -7.56 -21.75 20.25
N ASP A 280 -8.20 -21.14 19.26
CA ASP A 280 -8.04 -21.41 17.84
C ASP A 280 -8.23 -20.14 16.99
N PHE A 281 -7.98 -20.26 15.69
CA PHE A 281 -8.07 -19.14 14.74
C PHE A 281 -9.47 -18.91 14.16
N ASN A 282 -10.44 -19.77 14.47
CA ASN A 282 -11.84 -19.65 14.06
C ASN A 282 -12.68 -19.01 15.19
N ASN A 283 -12.07 -18.07 15.92
CA ASN A 283 -12.65 -17.42 17.09
C ASN A 283 -13.06 -15.98 16.80
N ALA A 284 -14.14 -15.51 17.43
CA ALA A 284 -14.64 -14.13 17.34
C ALA A 284 -13.56 -13.06 17.59
N THR A 285 -12.61 -13.33 18.49
CA THR A 285 -11.48 -12.44 18.79
C THR A 285 -10.59 -12.22 17.57
N ILE A 286 -10.39 -13.25 16.73
CA ILE A 286 -9.65 -13.12 15.48
C ILE A 286 -10.44 -12.26 14.48
N GLY A 287 -11.76 -12.48 14.39
CA GLY A 287 -12.65 -11.65 13.58
C GLY A 287 -12.57 -10.17 13.97
N LEU A 288 -12.63 -9.87 15.27
CA LEU A 288 -12.49 -8.51 15.81
C LEU A 288 -11.11 -7.91 15.53
N PHE A 289 -10.03 -8.68 15.71
CA PHE A 289 -8.67 -8.19 15.40
C PHE A 289 -8.52 -7.82 13.92
N LEU A 290 -9.00 -8.67 13.01
CA LEU A 290 -8.97 -8.42 11.57
C LEU A 290 -9.81 -7.20 11.19
N LEU A 291 -10.96 -7.02 11.83
CA LEU A 291 -11.80 -5.81 11.67
C LEU A 291 -11.07 -4.54 12.13
N VAL A 292 -10.38 -4.58 13.28
CA VAL A 292 -9.57 -3.45 13.76
C VAL A 292 -8.46 -3.11 12.77
N CYS A 293 -7.79 -4.13 12.20
CA CYS A 293 -6.78 -3.90 11.17
C CYS A 293 -7.37 -3.24 9.93
N ASP A 294 -8.49 -3.76 9.42
CA ASP A 294 -9.15 -3.21 8.23
C ASP A 294 -9.61 -1.77 8.44
N ILE A 295 -10.24 -1.47 9.58
CA ILE A 295 -10.64 -0.09 9.91
C ILE A 295 -9.41 0.82 9.94
N ALA A 296 -8.33 0.41 10.64
CA ALA A 296 -7.14 1.23 10.82
C ALA A 296 -6.44 1.63 9.51
N ILE A 297 -6.50 0.78 8.47
CA ILE A 297 -5.86 1.04 7.16
C ILE A 297 -6.80 1.76 6.16
N ASN A 298 -8.08 1.90 6.49
CA ASN A 298 -9.07 2.60 5.67
C ASN A 298 -9.53 3.91 6.33
N PRO A 299 -8.68 4.95 6.40
CA PRO A 299 -9.13 6.27 6.82
C PRO A 299 -9.98 6.89 5.72
N THR A 300 -10.85 7.81 6.07
CA THR A 300 -11.81 8.40 5.13
C THR A 300 -11.64 9.90 4.96
N GLU A 301 -10.86 10.55 5.83
CA GLU A 301 -10.60 11.99 5.80
C GLU A 301 -9.45 12.33 4.85
N GLY A 302 -9.64 13.33 3.99
CA GLY A 302 -8.69 13.68 2.94
C GLY A 302 -8.72 12.74 1.73
N PHE A 303 -9.22 11.50 1.88
CA PHE A 303 -9.60 10.60 0.80
C PHE A 303 -10.44 9.42 1.35
N PRO A 304 -11.63 9.09 0.81
CA PRO A 304 -12.29 9.73 -0.33
C PRO A 304 -13.05 11.02 0.02
N HIS A 305 -13.26 11.34 1.31
CA HIS A 305 -13.91 12.58 1.72
C HIS A 305 -12.92 13.72 1.90
N ASP A 306 -13.43 14.95 1.96
CA ASP A 306 -12.64 16.09 2.38
C ASP A 306 -12.26 15.99 3.88
N ILE A 307 -11.32 16.82 4.33
CA ILE A 307 -10.92 16.88 5.74
C ILE A 307 -12.00 17.62 6.52
N PHE A 308 -12.56 16.98 7.56
CA PHE A 308 -13.57 17.62 8.40
C PHE A 308 -12.92 18.38 9.55
N HIS A 309 -11.87 17.81 10.13
CA HIS A 309 -11.16 18.37 11.28
C HIS A 309 -9.65 18.34 11.04
N PHE A 310 -9.09 19.48 10.64
CA PHE A 310 -7.68 19.60 10.29
C PHE A 310 -6.75 19.30 11.49
N GLU A 311 -7.15 19.69 12.69
CA GLU A 311 -6.40 19.43 13.93
C GLU A 311 -6.23 17.93 14.23
N SER A 312 -7.19 17.09 13.83
CA SER A 312 -7.12 15.65 14.04
C SER A 312 -6.50 14.91 12.86
N PHE A 313 -6.07 15.59 11.80
CA PHE A 313 -5.70 14.97 10.52
C PHE A 313 -4.67 13.83 10.66
N ILE A 314 -3.66 13.98 11.53
CA ILE A 314 -2.68 12.92 11.81
C ILE A 314 -3.36 11.72 12.47
N TYR A 315 -4.18 11.96 13.50
CA TYR A 315 -4.87 10.93 14.27
C TYR A 315 -5.94 10.20 13.45
N SER A 316 -6.64 10.92 12.57
CA SER A 316 -7.68 10.37 11.68
C SER A 316 -7.10 9.52 10.54
N ASN A 317 -5.82 9.66 10.21
CA ASN A 317 -5.22 9.04 9.03
C ASN A 317 -4.06 8.07 9.29
N ASP A 318 -3.30 8.24 10.37
CA ASP A 318 -2.18 7.34 10.67
C ASP A 318 -2.68 5.95 11.12
N PRO A 319 -2.35 4.85 10.40
CA PRO A 319 -2.88 3.54 10.73
C PRO A 319 -2.45 3.04 12.11
N GLY A 320 -1.21 3.34 12.52
CA GLY A 320 -0.70 2.97 13.84
C GLY A 320 -1.50 3.63 14.96
N ILE A 321 -1.70 4.95 14.88
CA ILE A 321 -2.48 5.70 15.86
C ILE A 321 -3.94 5.25 15.90
N ARG A 322 -4.58 5.08 14.73
CA ARG A 322 -5.97 4.59 14.64
C ARG A 322 -6.11 3.20 15.27
N PHE A 323 -5.19 2.29 15.00
CA PHE A 323 -5.17 0.96 15.62
C PHE A 323 -5.14 1.04 17.15
N ILE A 324 -4.31 1.92 17.72
CA ILE A 324 -4.26 2.15 19.18
C ILE A 324 -5.58 2.71 19.71
N MET A 325 -6.15 3.71 19.03
CA MET A 325 -7.42 4.32 19.44
C MET A 325 -8.56 3.30 19.44
N LEU A 326 -8.63 2.42 18.43
CA LEU A 326 -9.60 1.33 18.34
C LEU A 326 -9.41 0.31 19.48
N CYS A 327 -8.17 -0.12 19.74
CA CYS A 327 -7.87 -1.04 20.83
C CYS A 327 -8.24 -0.43 22.20
N GLN A 328 -7.98 0.86 22.39
CA GLN A 328 -8.35 1.58 23.61
C GLN A 328 -9.87 1.70 23.73
N ALA A 329 -10.60 1.96 22.64
CA ALA A 329 -12.05 1.98 22.62
C ALA A 329 -12.65 0.63 23.05
N ILE A 330 -12.11 -0.48 22.52
CA ILE A 330 -12.50 -1.85 22.89
C ILE A 330 -12.23 -2.10 24.38
N SER A 331 -11.06 -1.67 24.89
CA SER A 331 -10.67 -1.91 26.28
C SER A 331 -11.62 -1.30 27.33
N LYS A 332 -12.42 -0.28 26.94
CA LYS A 332 -13.41 0.36 27.82
C LYS A 332 -14.62 -0.53 28.11
N ASP A 333 -14.95 -1.48 27.23
CA ASP A 333 -16.04 -2.44 27.40
C ASP A 333 -15.70 -3.77 26.72
N LYS A 334 -14.72 -4.48 27.27
CA LYS A 334 -14.26 -5.78 26.73
C LYS A 334 -15.41 -6.75 26.46
N THR A 335 -16.39 -6.81 27.38
CA THR A 335 -17.51 -7.76 27.31
C THR A 335 -18.42 -7.55 26.10
N ALA A 336 -18.57 -6.31 25.65
CA ALA A 336 -19.38 -6.02 24.45
C ALA A 336 -18.70 -6.43 23.13
N TRP A 337 -17.38 -6.65 23.14
CA TRP A 337 -16.59 -6.87 21.93
C TRP A 337 -16.06 -8.30 21.77
N GLU A 338 -15.76 -9.01 22.87
CA GLU A 338 -15.09 -10.33 22.82
C GLU A 338 -15.83 -11.38 21.96
N ASN A 339 -17.14 -11.24 21.78
CA ASN A 339 -17.98 -12.14 20.97
C ASN A 339 -18.84 -11.39 19.92
N CYS A 340 -18.39 -10.22 19.44
CA CYS A 340 -19.19 -9.40 18.52
C CYS A 340 -19.17 -9.84 17.05
N ILE A 341 -18.27 -10.74 16.68
CA ILE A 341 -18.15 -11.35 15.35
C ILE A 341 -18.39 -12.85 15.50
N GLN A 342 -19.56 -13.34 15.09
CA GLN A 342 -19.93 -14.75 15.22
C GLN A 342 -20.14 -15.36 13.85
N ASP A 343 -20.90 -14.68 13.00
CA ASP A 343 -21.33 -15.20 11.70
C ASP A 343 -20.39 -14.80 10.56
N TYR A 344 -19.51 -13.82 10.79
CA TYR A 344 -18.64 -13.21 9.78
C TYR A 344 -19.46 -12.66 8.60
N SER A 345 -20.61 -12.05 8.91
CA SER A 345 -21.57 -11.53 7.92
C SER A 345 -21.25 -10.11 7.48
N ALA A 346 -21.83 -9.68 6.36
CA ALA A 346 -21.73 -8.29 5.91
C ALA A 346 -22.35 -7.31 6.94
N GLU A 347 -23.46 -7.71 7.57
CA GLU A 347 -24.12 -6.90 8.61
C GLU A 347 -23.21 -6.72 9.84
N GLU A 348 -22.54 -7.79 10.29
CA GLU A 348 -21.60 -7.70 11.41
C GLU A 348 -20.43 -6.77 11.10
N TYR A 349 -19.89 -6.81 9.88
CA TYR A 349 -18.84 -5.89 9.46
C TYR A 349 -19.32 -4.44 9.56
N ILE A 350 -20.45 -4.11 8.92
CA ILE A 350 -20.97 -2.74 8.84
C ILE A 350 -21.25 -2.21 10.25
N LYS A 351 -22.06 -2.94 11.02
CA LYS A 351 -22.47 -2.55 12.37
C LYS A 351 -21.30 -2.36 13.32
N ASN A 352 -20.36 -3.30 13.35
CA ASN A 352 -19.24 -3.23 14.29
C ASN A 352 -18.19 -2.20 13.85
N SER A 353 -17.98 -2.00 12.54
CA SER A 353 -17.07 -0.96 12.04
C SER A 353 -17.60 0.45 12.32
N GLU A 354 -18.88 0.71 12.08
CA GLU A 354 -19.53 1.98 12.43
C GLU A 354 -19.41 2.26 13.92
N LYS A 355 -19.80 1.29 14.76
CA LYS A 355 -19.74 1.45 16.21
C LYS A 355 -18.32 1.71 16.72
N LEU A 356 -17.30 1.06 16.17
CA LEU A 356 -15.90 1.30 16.55
C LEU A 356 -15.40 2.67 16.09
N CYS A 357 -15.73 3.07 14.85
CA CYS A 357 -15.35 4.36 14.29
C CYS A 357 -15.99 5.52 15.07
N ASP A 358 -17.26 5.40 15.46
CA ASP A 358 -17.95 6.38 16.31
C ASP A 358 -17.23 6.61 17.64
N LEU A 359 -16.72 5.55 18.27
CA LEU A 359 -15.98 5.64 19.54
C LEU A 359 -14.64 6.38 19.43
N ILE A 360 -14.10 6.51 18.22
CA ILE A 360 -12.87 7.24 17.93
C ILE A 360 -13.13 8.53 17.12
N PHE A 361 -14.39 8.91 16.94
CA PHE A 361 -14.84 10.09 16.20
C PHE A 361 -14.37 10.13 14.73
N CYS A 362 -14.37 8.99 14.06
CA CYS A 362 -14.07 8.87 12.63
C CYS A 362 -15.27 8.31 11.86
N LEU A 363 -15.30 8.49 10.54
CA LEU A 363 -16.27 7.79 9.69
C LEU A 363 -15.84 6.33 9.47
N SER A 364 -16.81 5.46 9.26
CA SER A 364 -16.55 4.06 8.95
C SER A 364 -15.95 3.89 7.55
N PRO A 365 -15.13 2.85 7.32
CA PRO A 365 -14.69 2.50 5.96
C PRO A 365 -15.85 2.33 4.97
N TYR A 366 -16.98 1.82 5.45
CA TYR A 366 -18.19 1.62 4.65
C TYR A 366 -18.74 2.94 4.07
N PHE A 367 -18.73 4.02 4.87
CA PHE A 367 -19.11 5.35 4.38
C PHE A 367 -18.19 5.86 3.26
N GLY A 368 -16.88 5.58 3.37
CA GLY A 368 -15.93 5.86 2.30
C GLY A 368 -16.23 5.05 1.02
N ILE A 369 -16.57 3.77 1.18
CA ILE A 369 -16.96 2.89 0.07
C ILE A 369 -18.19 3.45 -0.66
N GLU A 370 -19.20 3.94 0.06
CA GLU A 370 -20.40 4.56 -0.52
C GLU A 370 -20.05 5.81 -1.36
N ALA A 371 -19.16 6.67 -0.85
CA ALA A 371 -18.71 7.86 -1.57
C ALA A 371 -18.04 7.50 -2.90
N VAL A 372 -17.16 6.50 -2.89
CA VAL A 372 -16.48 6.03 -4.10
C VAL A 372 -17.47 5.42 -5.09
N ASN A 373 -18.42 4.61 -4.61
CA ASN A 373 -19.42 4.00 -5.48
C ASN A 373 -20.34 5.05 -6.12
N LYS A 374 -20.69 6.11 -5.38
CA LYS A 374 -21.39 7.26 -5.95
C LYS A 374 -20.62 7.85 -7.13
N TRP A 375 -19.30 8.00 -7.04
CA TRP A 375 -18.50 8.50 -8.16
C TRP A 375 -18.62 7.63 -9.40
N ILE A 376 -18.63 6.30 -9.21
CA ILE A 376 -18.76 5.35 -10.32
C ILE A 376 -20.13 5.44 -10.98
N GLU A 377 -21.18 5.73 -10.20
CA GLU A 377 -22.54 5.91 -10.69
C GLU A 377 -22.78 7.26 -11.35
N THR A 378 -22.10 8.33 -10.92
CA THR A 378 -22.44 9.71 -11.34
C THR A 378 -21.42 10.31 -12.31
N GLU A 379 -20.13 10.07 -12.13
CA GLU A 379 -19.07 10.84 -12.79
C GLU A 379 -18.69 10.25 -14.16
N SER A 380 -18.72 11.08 -15.20
CA SER A 380 -18.45 10.62 -16.56
C SER A 380 -17.01 10.13 -16.76
N SER A 381 -16.03 10.84 -16.20
CA SER A 381 -14.61 10.45 -16.29
C SER A 381 -14.33 9.12 -15.58
N ILE A 382 -15.06 8.83 -14.50
CA ILE A 382 -14.98 7.55 -13.80
C ILE A 382 -15.63 6.44 -14.63
N LYS A 383 -16.80 6.69 -15.23
CA LYS A 383 -17.44 5.71 -16.13
C LYS A 383 -16.55 5.36 -17.32
N GLU A 384 -15.89 6.35 -17.92
CA GLU A 384 -14.90 6.13 -18.97
C GLU A 384 -13.75 5.26 -18.48
N LEU A 385 -13.21 5.55 -17.29
CA LEU A 385 -12.15 4.73 -16.69
C LEU A 385 -12.59 3.29 -16.40
N MET A 386 -13.83 3.08 -15.96
CA MET A 386 -14.37 1.73 -15.72
C MET A 386 -14.61 0.97 -17.03
N GLU A 387 -14.86 1.66 -18.15
CA GLU A 387 -14.90 1.03 -19.48
C GLU A 387 -13.49 0.65 -20.00
N GLU A 388 -12.46 1.43 -19.66
CA GLU A 388 -11.05 1.04 -19.88
C GLU A 388 -10.71 -0.22 -19.06
N GLU A 389 -11.09 -0.25 -17.78
CA GLU A 389 -10.88 -1.37 -16.86
C GLU A 389 -11.50 -2.66 -17.38
N LYS A 390 -12.76 -2.60 -17.81
CA LYS A 390 -13.50 -3.74 -18.34
C LYS A 390 -12.86 -4.36 -19.58
N LYS A 391 -12.05 -3.59 -20.31
CA LYS A 391 -11.35 -4.05 -21.53
C LYS A 391 -9.87 -4.33 -21.28
N MET A 392 -9.34 -3.97 -20.11
CA MET A 392 -7.90 -3.90 -19.83
C MET A 392 -7.13 -3.06 -20.87
N ASP A 393 -7.78 -2.05 -21.45
CA ASP A 393 -7.23 -1.17 -22.49
C ASP A 393 -7.31 0.28 -22.05
N PHE A 394 -6.22 0.74 -21.44
CA PHE A 394 -6.14 2.05 -20.83
C PHE A 394 -5.56 3.09 -21.79
N ASN A 395 -5.98 4.34 -21.59
CA ASN A 395 -5.26 5.47 -22.19
C ASN A 395 -3.80 5.45 -21.72
N SER A 396 -2.86 5.62 -22.66
CA SER A 396 -1.42 5.62 -22.34
C SER A 396 -1.02 6.75 -21.41
N ASN A 397 -1.71 7.90 -21.47
CA ASN A 397 -1.42 9.05 -20.61
C ASN A 397 -1.69 8.71 -19.15
N ASN A 398 -0.65 8.75 -18.31
CA ASN A 398 -0.71 8.46 -16.88
C ASN A 398 -1.27 7.05 -16.59
N LEU A 399 -0.98 6.08 -17.47
CA LEU A 399 -1.52 4.72 -17.38
C LEU A 399 -1.42 4.08 -15.98
N PRO A 400 -0.31 4.16 -15.23
CA PRO A 400 -0.24 3.57 -13.89
C PRO A 400 -1.29 4.13 -12.93
N ILE A 401 -1.55 5.44 -12.98
CA ILE A 401 -2.54 6.12 -12.13
C ILE A 401 -3.96 5.68 -12.52
N ARG A 402 -4.25 5.62 -13.84
CA ARG A 402 -5.55 5.13 -14.36
C ARG A 402 -5.79 3.68 -13.97
N LEU A 403 -4.81 2.82 -14.22
CA LEU A 403 -4.86 1.39 -13.93
C LEU A 403 -5.10 1.14 -12.44
N PHE A 404 -4.34 1.77 -11.55
CA PHE A 404 -4.51 1.52 -10.12
C PHE A 404 -5.79 2.11 -9.57
N PHE A 405 -6.19 3.30 -10.03
CA PHE A 405 -7.45 3.84 -9.58
C PHE A 405 -8.63 3.01 -10.06
N SER A 406 -8.60 2.47 -11.28
CA SER A 406 -9.66 1.59 -11.75
C SER A 406 -9.75 0.30 -10.93
N LYS A 407 -8.62 -0.29 -10.52
CA LYS A 407 -8.59 -1.44 -9.62
C LYS A 407 -9.07 -1.10 -8.21
N TYR A 408 -8.67 0.06 -7.67
CA TYR A 408 -9.22 0.57 -6.40
C TYR A 408 -10.74 0.71 -6.48
N LEU A 409 -11.26 1.39 -7.51
CA LEU A 409 -12.69 1.60 -7.75
C LEU A 409 -13.45 0.27 -7.86
N LYS A 410 -12.93 -0.66 -8.67
CA LYS A 410 -13.51 -1.99 -8.86
C LYS A 410 -13.61 -2.75 -7.54
N MET A 411 -12.58 -2.67 -6.72
CA MET A 411 -12.57 -3.31 -5.40
C MET A 411 -13.54 -2.63 -4.44
N GLN A 412 -13.68 -1.30 -4.45
CA GLN A 412 -14.70 -0.61 -3.67
C GLN A 412 -16.14 -1.00 -4.09
N GLN A 413 -16.39 -1.25 -5.39
CA GLN A 413 -17.71 -1.74 -5.84
C GLN A 413 -18.08 -3.09 -5.24
N ASP A 414 -17.12 -4.02 -5.19
CA ASP A 414 -17.38 -5.34 -4.63
C ASP A 414 -17.39 -5.30 -3.10
N LYS A 415 -16.55 -4.46 -2.46
CA LYS A 415 -16.57 -4.23 -1.02
C LYS A 415 -17.89 -3.65 -0.52
N LEU A 416 -18.59 -2.84 -1.32
CA LEU A 416 -19.92 -2.35 -0.96
C LEU A 416 -20.91 -3.51 -0.73
N LYS A 417 -20.76 -4.60 -1.49
CA LYS A 417 -21.64 -5.76 -1.43
C LYS A 417 -21.16 -6.84 -0.46
N TYR A 418 -19.85 -7.04 -0.40
CA TYR A 418 -19.22 -8.16 0.30
C TYR A 418 -18.08 -7.70 1.21
N PRO A 419 -18.30 -6.72 2.11
CA PRO A 419 -17.22 -6.17 2.93
C PRO A 419 -16.61 -7.24 3.86
N ASN A 420 -17.43 -8.19 4.30
CA ASN A 420 -17.01 -9.34 5.10
C ASN A 420 -15.99 -10.24 4.39
N VAL A 421 -16.14 -10.45 3.07
CA VAL A 421 -15.19 -11.26 2.28
C VAL A 421 -13.81 -10.62 2.26
N PHE A 422 -13.73 -9.29 2.07
CA PHE A 422 -12.45 -8.60 2.01
C PHE A 422 -11.80 -8.44 3.40
N CYS A 423 -12.59 -8.39 4.47
CA CYS A 423 -12.07 -8.32 5.84
C CYS A 423 -11.56 -9.68 6.35
N TRP A 424 -12.31 -10.76 6.06
CA TRP A 424 -12.12 -12.10 6.62
C TRP A 424 -11.94 -13.18 5.55
N ILE A 425 -11.19 -12.85 4.48
CA ILE A 425 -10.98 -13.73 3.33
C ILE A 425 -10.46 -15.12 3.71
N GLY A 426 -9.68 -15.22 4.80
CA GLY A 426 -9.18 -16.49 5.32
C GLY A 426 -10.28 -17.50 5.59
N LYS A 427 -11.33 -17.08 6.31
CA LYS A 427 -12.54 -17.90 6.55
C LYS A 427 -13.45 -17.97 5.33
N SER A 428 -13.53 -16.89 4.55
CA SER A 428 -14.40 -16.88 3.38
C SER A 428 -14.00 -17.93 2.32
N MET A 429 -12.70 -18.23 2.22
CA MET A 429 -12.15 -19.17 1.25
C MET A 429 -12.32 -20.67 1.60
N THR A 430 -13.03 -21.02 2.67
CA THR A 430 -13.09 -22.41 3.18
C THR A 430 -14.51 -22.96 3.37
N SER A 431 -15.50 -22.43 2.64
CA SER A 431 -16.95 -22.74 2.71
C SER A 431 -17.64 -22.64 4.08
N GLU A 432 -16.89 -22.48 5.17
CA GLU A 432 -17.38 -22.09 6.50
C GLU A 432 -17.64 -20.58 6.63
N CYS A 433 -17.71 -19.86 5.50
CA CYS A 433 -18.15 -18.48 5.50
C CYS A 433 -19.64 -18.40 5.88
N CYS A 434 -20.07 -17.21 6.32
CA CYS A 434 -21.47 -16.86 6.51
C CYS A 434 -22.37 -17.48 5.42
N SER A 435 -23.53 -18.03 5.81
CA SER A 435 -24.52 -18.66 4.91
C SER A 435 -25.07 -17.75 3.80
N GLU A 436 -24.61 -16.51 3.75
CA GLU A 436 -24.99 -15.46 2.80
C GLU A 436 -24.25 -15.54 1.45
N ILE A 437 -23.12 -16.25 1.38
CA ILE A 437 -22.30 -16.30 0.16
C ILE A 437 -21.73 -17.70 -0.11
N GLU A 438 -21.99 -18.18 -1.33
CA GLU A 438 -21.45 -19.44 -1.83
C GLU A 438 -19.93 -19.34 -2.08
N LEU A 439 -19.21 -20.43 -1.87
CA LEU A 439 -17.75 -20.48 -2.03
C LEU A 439 -17.32 -20.09 -3.46
N GLU A 440 -18.07 -20.50 -4.48
CA GLU A 440 -17.79 -20.16 -5.87
C GLU A 440 -17.75 -18.64 -6.07
N LYS A 441 -18.62 -17.90 -5.38
CA LYS A 441 -18.63 -16.43 -5.46
C LYS A 441 -17.43 -15.83 -4.76
N VAL A 442 -16.99 -16.39 -3.64
CA VAL A 442 -15.77 -15.94 -2.95
C VAL A 442 -14.54 -16.17 -3.83
N VAL A 443 -14.45 -17.34 -4.48
CA VAL A 443 -13.37 -17.65 -5.43
C VAL A 443 -13.38 -16.68 -6.61
N GLU A 444 -14.56 -16.41 -7.19
CA GLU A 444 -14.71 -15.40 -8.27
C GLU A 444 -14.21 -14.02 -7.81
N LEU A 445 -14.58 -13.58 -6.60
CA LEU A 445 -14.12 -12.30 -6.04
C LEU A 445 -12.60 -12.30 -5.81
N PHE A 446 -12.04 -13.39 -5.29
CA PHE A 446 -10.61 -13.51 -5.08
C PHE A 446 -9.84 -13.42 -6.40
N ASP A 447 -10.24 -14.21 -7.40
CA ASP A 447 -9.59 -14.28 -8.71
C ASP A 447 -9.63 -12.95 -9.46
N LYS A 448 -10.77 -12.27 -9.40
CA LYS A 448 -11.00 -10.93 -9.97
C LYS A 448 -10.07 -9.86 -9.38
N HIS A 449 -9.71 -10.00 -8.09
CA HIS A 449 -8.90 -9.02 -7.36
C HIS A 449 -7.47 -9.49 -7.11
N ARG A 450 -6.98 -10.49 -7.85
CA ARG A 450 -5.56 -10.88 -7.76
C ARG A 450 -4.64 -9.73 -8.16
N ALA A 451 -3.42 -9.74 -7.64
CA ALA A 451 -2.37 -8.83 -8.09
C ALA A 451 -2.20 -8.90 -9.62
N LEU A 452 -1.81 -7.79 -10.23
CA LEU A 452 -1.70 -7.75 -11.70
C LEU A 452 -0.46 -8.47 -12.21
N TYR A 453 0.58 -8.57 -11.39
CA TYR A 453 1.89 -9.05 -11.77
C TYR A 453 2.41 -10.08 -10.77
N ILE A 454 3.03 -11.13 -11.27
CA ILE A 454 3.65 -12.21 -10.48
C ILE A 454 4.98 -12.60 -11.13
N ASP A 455 5.95 -13.09 -10.36
CA ASP A 455 7.11 -13.75 -10.94
C ASP A 455 6.85 -15.22 -11.32
N ASP A 456 7.75 -15.83 -12.10
CA ASP A 456 7.80 -17.29 -12.29
C ASP A 456 9.11 -17.85 -11.69
N ILE A 457 9.34 -19.16 -11.87
CA ILE A 457 10.50 -19.89 -11.34
C ILE A 457 11.84 -19.26 -11.77
N ASP A 458 11.90 -18.64 -12.95
CA ASP A 458 13.08 -17.94 -13.46
C ASP A 458 13.25 -16.51 -12.91
N LYS A 459 12.35 -16.09 -12.01
CA LYS A 459 12.25 -14.75 -11.38
C LYS A 459 11.87 -13.62 -12.34
N GLU A 460 11.52 -13.94 -13.58
CA GLU A 460 10.96 -12.97 -14.51
C GLU A 460 9.58 -12.53 -14.04
N ILE A 461 9.27 -11.24 -14.18
CA ILE A 461 7.93 -10.74 -13.89
C ILE A 461 7.05 -10.95 -15.12
N HIS A 462 5.87 -11.51 -14.87
CA HIS A 462 4.82 -11.70 -15.86
C HIS A 462 3.53 -11.02 -15.43
N PRO A 463 2.70 -10.57 -16.39
CA PRO A 463 1.33 -10.26 -16.07
C PRO A 463 0.56 -11.52 -15.68
N MET A 464 -0.30 -11.40 -14.67
CA MET A 464 -1.31 -12.42 -14.42
C MET A 464 -2.33 -12.42 -15.55
N HIS A 465 -2.71 -13.62 -16.00
CA HIS A 465 -3.79 -13.79 -16.96
C HIS A 465 -5.13 -13.86 -16.23
N PHE A 466 -6.08 -13.06 -16.73
CA PHE A 466 -7.45 -12.99 -16.29
C PHE A 466 -8.32 -13.43 -17.47
N ASP A 467 -9.18 -14.43 -17.27
CA ASP A 467 -9.95 -15.07 -18.35
C ASP A 467 -10.90 -14.10 -19.06
N GLU A 468 -11.30 -13.03 -18.37
CA GLU A 468 -12.19 -12.00 -18.90
C GLU A 468 -11.52 -10.99 -19.83
N PHE A 469 -10.18 -10.93 -19.90
CA PHE A 469 -9.45 -9.93 -20.67
C PHE A 469 -8.65 -10.55 -21.84
N PRO A 470 -8.61 -9.89 -23.02
CA PRO A 470 -7.74 -10.32 -24.10
C PRO A 470 -6.27 -10.29 -23.70
N SER A 471 -5.51 -11.36 -23.99
CA SER A 471 -4.08 -11.44 -23.67
C SER A 471 -3.28 -10.27 -24.24
N GLU A 472 -3.61 -9.77 -25.44
CA GLU A 472 -2.96 -8.61 -26.06
C GLU A 472 -3.10 -7.34 -25.20
N ASN A 473 -4.27 -7.11 -24.61
CA ASN A 473 -4.55 -5.93 -23.78
C ASN A 473 -3.80 -6.01 -22.44
N ILE A 474 -3.73 -7.21 -21.87
CA ILE A 474 -2.93 -7.50 -20.66
C ILE A 474 -1.45 -7.16 -20.92
N GLU A 475 -0.87 -7.71 -22.00
CA GLU A 475 0.52 -7.49 -22.37
C GLU A 475 0.83 -6.02 -22.69
N LYS A 476 -0.06 -5.35 -23.41
CA LYS A 476 0.07 -3.92 -23.71
C LYS A 476 0.10 -3.09 -22.42
N SER A 477 -0.83 -3.36 -21.50
CA SER A 477 -0.92 -2.66 -20.21
C SER A 477 0.31 -2.94 -19.33
N PHE A 478 0.79 -4.19 -19.29
CA PHE A 478 2.01 -4.60 -18.58
C PHE A 478 3.24 -3.83 -19.07
N ASN A 479 3.49 -3.84 -20.38
CA ASN A 479 4.65 -3.18 -20.97
C ASN A 479 4.62 -1.67 -20.74
N ALA A 480 3.46 -1.03 -20.90
CA ALA A 480 3.29 0.39 -20.62
C ALA A 480 3.52 0.70 -19.13
N PHE A 481 2.97 -0.11 -18.23
CA PHE A 481 3.16 0.07 -16.79
C PHE A 481 4.64 0.06 -16.39
N TYR A 482 5.41 -0.94 -16.83
CA TYR A 482 6.83 -1.02 -16.47
C TYR A 482 7.70 0.02 -17.20
N THR A 483 7.26 0.55 -18.35
CA THR A 483 7.87 1.73 -18.98
C THR A 483 7.77 2.97 -18.06
N TYR A 484 6.59 3.22 -17.49
CA TYR A 484 6.41 4.29 -16.52
C TYR A 484 7.16 4.01 -15.21
N ASN A 485 7.08 2.79 -14.69
CA ASN A 485 7.70 2.44 -13.41
C ASN A 485 9.22 2.64 -13.43
N THR A 486 9.89 2.22 -14.52
CA THR A 486 11.33 2.44 -14.70
C THR A 486 11.67 3.93 -14.85
N SER A 487 10.81 4.71 -15.50
CA SER A 487 10.96 6.17 -15.61
C SER A 487 10.88 6.85 -14.24
N TYR A 488 9.95 6.43 -13.37
CA TYR A 488 9.85 6.91 -12.00
C TYR A 488 11.07 6.55 -11.15
N ASP A 489 11.61 5.34 -11.33
CA ASP A 489 12.87 4.92 -10.71
C ASP A 489 14.06 5.77 -11.15
N MET A 490 14.19 6.06 -12.44
CA MET A 490 15.26 6.94 -12.93
C MET A 490 15.16 8.35 -12.33
N ILE A 491 13.96 8.92 -12.18
CA ILE A 491 13.77 10.21 -11.50
C ILE A 491 14.24 10.14 -10.04
N HIS A 492 13.83 9.11 -9.32
CA HIS A 492 14.21 8.92 -7.93
C HIS A 492 15.74 8.72 -7.77
N LYS A 493 16.36 7.95 -8.65
CA LYS A 493 17.82 7.80 -8.74
C LYS A 493 18.51 9.13 -9.01
N TRP A 494 17.97 9.97 -9.90
CA TRP A 494 18.50 11.32 -10.16
C TRP A 494 18.45 12.21 -8.90
N ILE A 495 17.37 12.14 -8.13
CA ILE A 495 17.23 12.96 -6.92
C ILE A 495 18.27 12.58 -5.86
N LYS A 496 18.42 11.28 -5.56
CA LYS A 496 19.12 10.84 -4.34
C LYS A 496 20.33 9.94 -4.52
N GLN A 497 20.40 9.13 -5.58
CA GLN A 497 21.42 8.08 -5.69
C GLN A 497 22.75 8.69 -6.12
N GLU A 498 23.80 8.42 -5.35
CA GLU A 498 25.15 8.85 -5.70
C GLU A 498 25.72 8.09 -6.91
N GLY A 499 26.70 8.69 -7.59
CA GLY A 499 27.37 8.08 -8.74
C GLY A 499 26.55 8.15 -10.03
N ASP A 500 26.93 7.34 -11.02
CA ASP A 500 26.24 7.23 -12.31
C ASP A 500 24.82 6.66 -12.15
N PHE A 501 24.02 6.75 -13.21
CA PHE A 501 22.76 6.02 -13.26
C PHE A 501 23.03 4.51 -13.34
N THR A 502 22.34 3.73 -12.49
CA THR A 502 22.37 2.27 -12.56
C THR A 502 21.19 1.76 -13.38
N TYR A 503 21.48 0.83 -14.29
CA TYR A 503 20.50 0.16 -15.16
C TYR A 503 20.23 -1.27 -14.71
N ASP A 504 20.11 -1.46 -13.39
CA ASP A 504 19.88 -2.73 -12.71
C ASP A 504 18.41 -3.15 -12.76
N TYR A 505 17.94 -3.53 -13.95
CA TYR A 505 16.55 -3.94 -14.21
C TYR A 505 16.42 -5.41 -14.61
N GLU A 506 17.43 -6.24 -14.30
CA GLU A 506 17.37 -7.70 -14.47
C GLU A 506 16.24 -8.34 -13.63
N TRP A 507 15.79 -7.64 -12.59
CA TRP A 507 14.63 -8.05 -11.78
C TRP A 507 13.30 -7.98 -12.52
N LEU A 508 13.21 -7.20 -13.61
CA LEU A 508 12.01 -7.09 -14.45
C LEU A 508 11.96 -8.25 -15.44
N THR A 509 13.08 -8.51 -16.10
CA THR A 509 13.21 -9.59 -17.08
C THR A 509 14.68 -10.03 -17.20
N PRO A 510 14.98 -11.32 -16.99
CA PRO A 510 16.31 -11.87 -17.22
C PRO A 510 16.56 -12.22 -18.69
N LYS A 511 15.55 -12.10 -19.57
CA LYS A 511 15.63 -12.55 -20.97
C LYS A 511 16.39 -11.59 -21.88
N TYR A 512 16.29 -10.28 -21.62
CA TYR A 512 16.98 -9.27 -22.41
C TYR A 512 18.40 -9.06 -21.91
N THR A 513 19.31 -8.82 -22.85
CA THR A 513 20.68 -8.48 -22.48
C THR A 513 20.71 -7.14 -21.75
N LYS A 514 21.71 -6.96 -20.89
CA LYS A 514 21.93 -5.69 -20.19
C LYS A 514 22.02 -4.49 -21.15
N GLU A 515 22.58 -4.68 -22.35
CA GLU A 515 22.67 -3.65 -23.38
C GLU A 515 21.30 -3.24 -23.93
N GLU A 516 20.43 -4.21 -24.21
CA GLU A 516 19.06 -3.95 -24.71
C GLU A 516 18.23 -3.21 -23.67
N THR A 517 18.24 -3.67 -22.42
CA THR A 517 17.53 -3.03 -21.31
C THR A 517 18.04 -1.62 -21.06
N THR A 518 19.37 -1.43 -21.06
CA THR A 518 19.99 -0.10 -20.93
C THR A 518 19.54 0.83 -22.06
N LYS A 519 19.55 0.35 -23.31
CA LYS A 519 19.13 1.15 -24.46
C LYS A 519 17.67 1.58 -24.34
N TRP A 520 16.77 0.65 -24.01
CA TRP A 520 15.34 0.94 -23.85
C TRP A 520 15.09 2.02 -22.79
N ILE A 521 15.73 1.92 -21.62
CA ILE A 521 15.56 2.89 -20.53
C ILE A 521 16.12 4.26 -20.90
N ARG A 522 17.26 4.31 -21.59
CA ARG A 522 17.88 5.55 -22.06
C ARG A 522 16.98 6.29 -23.04
N GLU A 523 16.36 5.56 -23.99
CA GLU A 523 15.41 6.19 -24.93
C GLU A 523 14.15 6.67 -24.20
N ASN A 524 13.60 5.90 -23.26
CA ASN A 524 12.44 6.36 -22.45
C ASN A 524 12.77 7.63 -21.64
N PHE A 525 13.95 7.68 -21.00
CA PHE A 525 14.39 8.85 -20.25
C PHE A 525 14.52 10.08 -21.16
N LYS A 526 15.08 9.88 -22.36
CA LYS A 526 15.20 10.94 -23.37
C LYS A 526 13.86 11.40 -23.90
N ASP A 527 12.91 10.50 -24.12
CA ASP A 527 11.55 10.89 -24.54
C ASP A 527 10.88 11.77 -23.47
N MET A 528 11.15 11.49 -22.19
CA MET A 528 10.62 12.27 -21.08
C MET A 528 11.33 13.63 -20.91
N PHE A 529 12.66 13.67 -20.95
CA PHE A 529 13.47 14.84 -20.56
C PHE A 529 14.26 15.51 -21.69
N THR A 530 14.17 15.01 -22.92
CA THR A 530 14.89 15.47 -24.13
C THR A 530 16.42 15.40 -24.08
N ILE A 531 16.98 14.75 -23.04
CA ILE A 531 18.41 14.49 -22.86
C ILE A 531 18.65 13.02 -22.49
N TYR A 532 19.86 12.52 -22.71
CA TYR A 532 20.25 11.21 -22.20
C TYR A 532 20.71 11.30 -20.74
N PRO A 533 20.59 10.22 -19.94
CA PRO A 533 21.12 10.19 -18.59
C PRO A 533 22.63 10.51 -18.52
N GLU A 534 23.39 10.17 -19.56
CA GLU A 534 24.84 10.44 -19.64
C GLU A 534 25.17 11.91 -19.86
N ASP A 535 24.20 12.75 -20.25
CA ASP A 535 24.38 14.20 -20.39
C ASP A 535 24.29 14.93 -19.03
N ILE A 536 24.02 14.20 -17.94
CA ILE A 536 23.92 14.70 -16.57
C ILE A 536 25.28 14.55 -15.86
N THR A 537 25.76 15.64 -15.27
CA THR A 537 27.05 15.70 -14.56
C THR A 537 26.94 15.11 -13.15
N ILE A 538 27.86 14.21 -12.79
CA ILE A 538 27.92 13.61 -11.45
C ILE A 538 28.75 14.48 -10.50
N ILE A 539 28.27 14.68 -9.26
CA ILE A 539 28.95 15.44 -8.19
C ILE A 539 29.38 14.53 -7.02
#